data_AF-A0A4Y3VVM0-F1
#
_entry.id   AF-A0A4Y3VVM0-F1
#
_cell.length_a   1.000
_cell.length_b   1.000
_cell.length_c   1.000
_cell.angle_alpha   90.00
_cell.angle_beta   90.00
_cell.angle_gamma   90.00
#
_symmetry.space_group_name_H-M   'P 1'
#
loop_
_entity.id
_entity.type
_entity.pdbx_description
1 polymer ?
#
loop_
_entity_poly.entity_id
_entity_poly.type
_entity_poly.pdbx_seq_one_letter_code
_entity_poly.pdbx_strand_id
1 'polypeptide(L)'
;MINPDKIPTFTGDLIGMQQYIAAMRRAAKAIRDNGGDVHTRFQGLSAFYQAPEASDLFATTQAVGDKSLSFATDLETVADALSDYVVEAAEIVKQLESLRGQAQVFVESVKDDDGLFRNWQQDQDKVDEHQAIWDGVNAAVAAFQQAEVTCADKITALVGGTQWHINDGSPKQENAYGFTAEQLSEADKLPWGTPAHHEALPFGIDYHLQQVGISLWDNAAGSVEGLVDLFSPGEDGDAAWIRTATGRARVRGTCRSRRRADRSRRSSSRG
;
A
#
# COMPACT_ATOMS: atom_id res chain seq x y z
N MET A 1 -16.28 26.08 -0.50
CA MET A 1 -15.38 26.37 -1.64
C MET A 1 -14.16 25.47 -1.54
N ILE A 2 -13.54 25.12 -2.67
CA ILE A 2 -12.29 24.35 -2.70
C ILE A 2 -11.16 25.15 -2.05
N ASN A 3 -10.27 24.48 -1.34
CA ASN A 3 -9.10 25.07 -0.70
C ASN A 3 -7.82 24.44 -1.27
N PRO A 4 -7.07 25.16 -2.13
CA PRO A 4 -5.89 24.62 -2.81
C PRO A 4 -4.78 24.19 -1.85
N ASP A 5 -4.59 24.91 -0.74
CA ASP A 5 -3.57 24.60 0.26
C ASP A 5 -3.91 23.34 1.07
N LYS A 6 -5.16 22.89 0.97
CA LYS A 6 -5.65 21.68 1.63
C LYS A 6 -5.76 20.49 0.69
N ILE A 7 -5.40 20.64 -0.58
CA ILE A 7 -5.31 19.52 -1.50
C ILE A 7 -4.12 18.64 -1.09
N PRO A 8 -4.34 17.33 -0.89
CA PRO A 8 -3.32 16.29 -0.77
C PRO A 8 -2.00 16.53 -1.48
N THR A 9 -0.88 16.49 -0.74
CA THR A 9 0.48 16.48 -1.30
C THR A 9 1.16 15.19 -0.93
N PHE A 10 1.77 14.52 -1.90
CA PHE A 10 2.62 13.38 -1.62
C PHE A 10 3.98 13.86 -1.09
N THR A 11 4.37 13.29 0.05
CA THR A 11 5.52 13.72 0.86
C THR A 11 6.60 12.64 0.96
N GLY A 12 6.32 11.45 0.41
CA GLY A 12 7.27 10.36 0.33
C GLY A 12 8.35 10.57 -0.73
N ASP A 13 9.32 9.66 -0.75
CA ASP A 13 10.42 9.64 -1.72
C ASP A 13 10.27 8.46 -2.69
N LEU A 14 9.61 8.71 -3.83
CA LEU A 14 9.46 7.71 -4.89
C LEU A 14 10.82 7.30 -5.50
N ILE A 15 11.80 8.21 -5.52
CA ILE A 15 13.14 7.92 -6.06
C ILE A 15 13.89 6.98 -5.12
N GLY A 16 13.88 7.27 -3.82
CA GLY A 16 14.41 6.39 -2.78
C GLY A 16 13.74 5.01 -2.82
N MET A 17 12.42 4.96 -3.02
CA MET A 17 11.68 3.71 -3.16
C MET A 17 12.17 2.86 -4.35
N GLN A 18 12.44 3.47 -5.51
CA GLN A 18 13.04 2.77 -6.65
C GLN A 18 14.42 2.19 -6.35
N GLN A 19 15.24 2.90 -5.56
CA GLN A 19 16.55 2.39 -5.14
C GLN A 19 16.41 1.16 -4.23
N TYR A 20 15.45 1.16 -3.30
CA TYR A 20 15.15 0.00 -2.45
C TYR A 20 14.63 -1.18 -3.25
N ILE A 21 13.74 -0.96 -4.23
CA ILE A 21 13.27 -2.01 -5.16
C ILE A 21 14.45 -2.64 -5.90
N ALA A 22 15.36 -1.83 -6.44
CA ALA A 22 16.55 -2.32 -7.11
C ALA A 22 17.50 -3.08 -6.17
N ALA A 23 17.60 -2.68 -4.90
CA ALA A 23 18.33 -3.42 -3.88
C ALA A 23 17.68 -4.77 -3.54
N MET A 24 16.35 -4.83 -3.42
CA MET A 24 15.59 -6.06 -3.19
C MET A 24 15.78 -7.06 -4.34
N ARG A 25 15.69 -6.62 -5.59
CA ARG A 25 15.94 -7.49 -6.76
C ARG A 25 17.36 -8.07 -6.76
N ARG A 26 18.37 -7.25 -6.41
CA ARG A 26 19.76 -7.74 -6.25
C ARG A 26 19.89 -8.77 -5.14
N ALA A 27 19.24 -8.53 -4.00
CA ALA A 27 19.24 -9.48 -2.88
C ALA A 27 18.55 -10.80 -3.25
N ALA A 28 17.41 -10.75 -3.94
CA ALA A 28 16.70 -11.95 -4.42
C ALA A 28 17.60 -12.80 -5.32
N LYS A 29 18.24 -12.16 -6.31
CA LYS A 29 19.21 -12.83 -7.20
C LYS A 29 20.34 -13.48 -6.41
N ALA A 30 20.94 -12.75 -5.46
CA ALA A 30 22.03 -13.29 -4.64
C ALA A 30 21.59 -14.49 -3.80
N ILE A 31 20.37 -14.49 -3.25
CA ILE A 31 19.83 -15.62 -2.48
C ILE A 31 19.62 -16.85 -3.38
N ARG A 32 19.06 -16.65 -4.57
CA ARG A 32 18.86 -17.71 -5.56
C ARG A 32 20.20 -18.35 -5.94
N ASP A 33 21.17 -17.53 -6.32
CA ASP A 33 22.49 -17.98 -6.78
C ASP A 33 23.21 -18.74 -5.66
N ASN A 34 23.32 -18.15 -4.46
CA ASN A 34 24.00 -18.79 -3.33
C ASN A 34 23.29 -20.06 -2.86
N GLY A 35 21.95 -20.10 -2.92
CA GLY A 35 21.16 -21.28 -2.57
C GLY A 35 21.40 -22.46 -3.52
N GLY A 36 21.46 -22.19 -4.83
CA GLY A 36 21.81 -23.20 -5.82
C GLY A 36 23.27 -23.67 -5.69
N ASP A 37 24.19 -22.74 -5.45
CA ASP A 37 25.62 -23.03 -5.25
C ASP A 37 25.87 -23.99 -4.08
N VAL A 38 25.14 -23.85 -2.97
CA VAL A 38 25.28 -24.77 -1.82
C VAL A 38 24.98 -26.21 -2.24
N HIS A 39 23.90 -26.43 -3.00
CA HIS A 39 23.55 -27.77 -3.47
C HIS A 39 24.60 -28.30 -4.47
N THR A 40 24.97 -27.50 -5.47
CA THR A 40 25.96 -27.89 -6.49
C THR A 40 27.33 -28.21 -5.88
N ARG A 41 27.81 -27.38 -4.95
CA ARG A 41 29.10 -27.62 -4.26
C ARG A 41 29.06 -28.89 -3.41
N PHE A 42 27.94 -29.16 -2.74
CA PHE A 42 27.78 -30.38 -1.96
C PHE A 42 27.75 -31.64 -2.84
N GLN A 43 27.07 -31.58 -3.98
CA GLN A 43 27.08 -32.65 -4.99
C GLN A 43 28.49 -32.91 -5.56
N GLY A 44 29.31 -31.86 -5.70
CA GLY A 44 30.70 -31.98 -6.14
C GLY A 44 31.60 -32.82 -5.23
N LEU A 45 31.20 -33.07 -3.97
CA LEU A 45 31.94 -33.94 -3.05
C LEU A 45 31.71 -35.44 -3.30
N SER A 46 30.76 -35.80 -4.16
CA SER A 46 30.41 -37.19 -4.49
C SER A 46 31.57 -37.99 -5.08
N ALA A 47 32.54 -37.33 -5.71
CA ALA A 47 33.75 -37.97 -6.22
C ALA A 47 34.68 -38.51 -5.11
N PHE A 48 34.55 -38.02 -3.87
CA PHE A 48 35.48 -38.33 -2.77
C PHE A 48 34.84 -39.10 -1.60
N TYR A 49 33.52 -39.33 -1.65
CA TYR A 49 32.79 -40.04 -0.59
C TYR A 49 31.96 -41.17 -1.19
N GLN A 50 32.29 -42.41 -0.82
CA GLN A 50 31.64 -43.61 -1.33
C GLN A 50 31.08 -44.44 -0.18
N ALA A 51 29.76 -44.44 -0.07
CA ALA A 51 29.01 -45.20 0.90
C ALA A 51 27.63 -45.54 0.32
N PRO A 52 26.98 -46.63 0.74
CA PRO A 52 25.65 -46.99 0.25
C PRO A 52 24.59 -45.90 0.53
N GLU A 53 24.78 -45.07 1.57
CA GLU A 53 23.92 -43.94 1.91
C GLU A 53 24.28 -42.60 1.24
N ALA A 54 25.31 -42.58 0.39
CA ALA A 54 25.84 -41.33 -0.18
C ALA A 54 24.80 -40.54 -0.99
N SER A 55 23.92 -41.23 -1.74
CA SER A 55 22.83 -40.59 -2.49
C SER A 55 21.88 -39.81 -1.59
N ASP A 56 21.52 -40.39 -0.44
CA ASP A 56 20.60 -39.78 0.52
C ASP A 56 21.24 -38.57 1.19
N LEU A 57 22.53 -38.67 1.53
CA LEU A 57 23.30 -37.56 2.07
C LEU A 57 23.32 -36.39 1.07
N PHE A 58 23.70 -36.63 -0.18
CA PHE A 58 23.81 -35.57 -1.19
C PHE A 58 22.47 -34.95 -1.56
N ALA A 59 21.36 -35.66 -1.39
CA ALA A 59 20.01 -35.13 -1.56
C ALA A 59 19.58 -34.15 -0.44
N THR A 60 20.22 -34.17 0.74
CA THR A 60 19.78 -33.35 1.89
C THR A 60 19.81 -31.84 1.63
N THR A 61 20.69 -31.38 0.75
CA THR A 61 20.88 -29.95 0.44
C THR A 61 19.93 -29.44 -0.64
N GLN A 62 19.23 -30.32 -1.36
CA GLN A 62 18.27 -29.91 -2.40
C GLN A 62 17.18 -29.00 -1.82
N ALA A 63 16.70 -29.32 -0.62
CA ALA A 63 15.70 -28.51 0.07
C ALA A 63 16.16 -27.09 0.41
N VAL A 64 17.48 -26.82 0.48
CA VAL A 64 18.02 -25.47 0.67
C VAL A 64 17.92 -24.69 -0.63
N GLY A 65 18.33 -25.29 -1.75
CA GLY A 65 18.18 -24.70 -3.08
C GLY A 65 16.73 -24.35 -3.39
N ASP A 66 15.81 -25.30 -3.19
CA ASP A 66 14.37 -25.10 -3.43
C ASP A 66 13.79 -23.96 -2.58
N LYS A 67 14.19 -23.88 -1.30
CA LYS A 67 13.72 -22.83 -0.38
C LYS A 67 14.28 -21.45 -0.73
N SER A 68 15.56 -21.38 -1.08
CA SER A 68 16.19 -20.13 -1.51
C SER A 68 15.59 -19.64 -2.82
N LEU A 69 15.28 -20.54 -3.75
CA LEU A 69 14.58 -20.21 -5.00
C LEU A 69 13.19 -19.64 -4.70
N SER A 70 12.38 -20.35 -3.90
CA SER A 70 11.04 -19.89 -3.52
C SER A 70 11.08 -18.52 -2.84
N PHE A 71 11.99 -18.32 -1.88
CA PHE A 71 12.09 -17.03 -1.17
C PHE A 71 12.56 -15.90 -2.10
N ALA A 72 13.48 -16.17 -3.02
CA ALA A 72 13.90 -15.19 -4.01
C ALA A 72 12.74 -14.78 -4.93
N THR A 73 11.92 -15.73 -5.36
CA THR A 73 10.71 -15.45 -6.15
C THR A 73 9.68 -14.62 -5.37
N ASP A 74 9.46 -14.93 -4.09
CA ASP A 74 8.58 -14.11 -3.24
C ASP A 74 9.11 -12.66 -3.13
N LEU A 75 10.42 -12.49 -2.95
CA LEU A 75 11.03 -11.16 -2.86
C LEU A 75 10.98 -10.38 -4.18
N GLU A 76 11.13 -11.06 -5.32
CA GLU A 76 10.92 -10.47 -6.65
C GLU A 76 9.46 -10.02 -6.81
N THR A 77 8.50 -10.82 -6.33
CA THR A 77 7.07 -10.47 -6.40
C THR A 77 6.74 -9.23 -5.56
N VAL A 78 7.35 -9.10 -4.37
CA VAL A 78 7.25 -7.87 -3.56
C VAL A 78 7.86 -6.68 -4.29
N ALA A 79 9.04 -6.85 -4.88
CA ALA A 79 9.71 -5.79 -5.63
C ALA A 79 8.89 -5.33 -6.84
N ASP A 80 8.21 -6.23 -7.54
CA ASP A 80 7.33 -5.91 -8.66
C ASP A 80 6.06 -5.19 -8.19
N ALA A 81 5.41 -5.65 -7.12
CA ALA A 81 4.25 -4.95 -6.54
C ALA A 81 4.58 -3.50 -6.14
N LEU A 82 5.73 -3.28 -5.50
CA LEU A 82 6.20 -1.94 -5.14
C LEU A 82 6.59 -1.11 -6.37
N SER A 83 7.11 -1.75 -7.42
CA SER A 83 7.45 -1.09 -8.69
C SER A 83 6.20 -0.59 -9.41
N ASP A 84 5.15 -1.40 -9.48
CA ASP A 84 3.86 -1.02 -10.04
C ASP A 84 3.28 0.18 -9.27
N TYR A 85 3.26 0.09 -7.94
CA TYR A 85 2.79 1.15 -7.05
C TYR A 85 3.52 2.47 -7.29
N VAL A 86 4.85 2.47 -7.39
CA VAL A 86 5.62 3.71 -7.63
C VAL A 86 5.24 4.37 -8.95
N VAL A 87 5.01 3.58 -10.01
CA VAL A 87 4.61 4.10 -11.32
C VAL A 87 3.22 4.72 -11.25
N GLU A 88 2.25 4.01 -10.65
CA GLU A 88 0.88 4.51 -10.49
C GLU A 88 0.83 5.76 -9.60
N ALA A 89 1.50 5.72 -8.44
CA ALA A 89 1.57 6.84 -7.52
C ALA A 89 2.19 8.08 -8.16
N ALA A 90 3.26 7.94 -8.96
CA ALA A 90 3.90 9.08 -9.64
C ALA A 90 2.93 9.84 -10.57
N GLU A 91 2.11 9.11 -11.33
CA GLU A 91 1.12 9.72 -12.22
C GLU A 91 -0.01 10.40 -11.42
N ILE A 92 -0.49 9.76 -10.35
CA ILE A 92 -1.53 10.33 -9.48
C ILE A 92 -1.04 11.61 -8.78
N VAL A 93 0.21 11.61 -8.29
CA VAL A 93 0.82 12.79 -7.66
C VAL A 93 0.88 13.96 -8.63
N LYS A 94 1.30 13.71 -9.87
CA LYS A 94 1.32 14.73 -10.92
C LYS A 94 -0.08 15.27 -11.23
N GLN A 95 -1.10 14.42 -11.21
CA GLN A 95 -2.50 14.85 -11.37
C GLN A 95 -2.94 15.74 -10.20
N LEU A 96 -2.62 15.38 -8.95
CA LEU A 96 -2.92 16.20 -7.76
C LEU A 96 -2.23 17.57 -7.80
N GLU A 97 -0.98 17.63 -8.24
CA GLU A 97 -0.26 18.91 -8.42
C GLU A 97 -0.92 19.78 -9.49
N SER A 98 -1.35 19.20 -10.61
CA SER A 98 -2.09 19.90 -11.67
C SER A 98 -3.43 20.44 -11.16
N LEU A 99 -4.20 19.62 -10.45
CA LEU A 99 -5.48 19.99 -9.84
C LEU A 99 -5.31 21.09 -8.81
N ARG A 100 -4.21 21.09 -8.06
CA ARG A 100 -3.88 22.18 -7.14
C ARG A 100 -3.62 23.49 -7.87
N GLY A 101 -2.88 23.47 -8.97
CA GLY A 101 -2.67 24.65 -9.81
C GLY A 101 -3.99 25.20 -10.35
N GLN A 102 -4.87 24.31 -10.84
CA GLN A 102 -6.22 24.69 -11.30
C GLN A 102 -7.06 25.28 -10.16
N ALA A 103 -7.03 24.67 -8.98
CA ALA A 103 -7.73 25.18 -7.80
C ALA A 103 -7.23 26.58 -7.40
N GLN A 104 -5.92 26.84 -7.46
CA GLN A 104 -5.36 28.17 -7.16
C GLN A 104 -5.86 29.23 -8.14
N VAL A 105 -5.84 28.91 -9.45
CA VAL A 105 -6.37 29.79 -10.50
C VAL A 105 -7.85 30.05 -10.32
N PHE A 106 -8.64 29.02 -9.98
CA PHE A 106 -10.06 29.14 -9.72
C PHE A 106 -10.35 30.04 -8.50
N VAL A 107 -9.70 29.77 -7.36
CA VAL A 107 -9.88 30.60 -6.14
C VAL A 107 -9.51 32.06 -6.40
N GLU A 108 -8.48 32.30 -7.21
CA GLU A 108 -8.12 33.66 -7.62
C GLU A 108 -9.14 34.29 -8.59
N SER A 109 -9.77 33.51 -9.47
CA SER A 109 -10.77 34.01 -10.43
C SER A 109 -12.12 34.35 -9.79
N VAL A 110 -12.43 33.76 -8.63
CA VAL A 110 -13.69 33.98 -7.89
C VAL A 110 -13.56 34.97 -6.73
N LYS A 111 -12.34 35.39 -6.35
CA LYS A 111 -12.08 36.27 -5.20
C LYS A 111 -12.87 37.59 -5.23
N ASP A 112 -13.10 38.14 -6.42
CA ASP A 112 -13.81 39.41 -6.63
C ASP A 112 -15.34 39.22 -6.84
N ASP A 113 -15.78 37.97 -7.00
CA ASP A 113 -17.16 37.56 -7.26
C ASP A 113 -17.78 36.75 -6.09
N ASP A 114 -17.17 36.77 -4.90
CA ASP A 114 -17.65 36.17 -3.64
C ASP A 114 -18.05 37.24 -2.61
N GLY A 115 -18.76 38.28 -3.07
CA GLY A 115 -19.15 39.46 -2.29
C GLY A 115 -20.65 39.52 -1.99
N LEU A 116 -21.07 40.46 -1.14
CA LEU A 116 -22.49 40.66 -0.75
C LEU A 116 -23.48 40.85 -1.93
N PHE A 117 -22.99 41.16 -3.14
CA PHE A 117 -23.79 41.46 -4.32
C PHE A 117 -23.43 40.60 -5.57
N ARG A 118 -22.43 39.72 -5.48
CA ARG A 118 -22.05 38.77 -6.54
C ARG A 118 -21.66 37.46 -5.91
N ASN A 119 -22.21 36.37 -6.42
CA ASN A 119 -21.92 35.03 -5.98
C ASN A 119 -21.52 34.21 -7.21
N TRP A 120 -20.30 33.70 -7.23
CA TRP A 120 -19.80 32.82 -8.28
C TRP A 120 -20.66 31.57 -8.50
N GLN A 121 -21.42 31.14 -7.49
CA GLN A 121 -22.38 30.02 -7.61
C GLN A 121 -23.55 30.33 -8.54
N GLN A 122 -23.76 31.59 -8.93
CA GLN A 122 -24.76 31.98 -9.94
C GLN A 122 -24.24 31.85 -11.37
N ASP A 123 -22.92 31.71 -11.54
CA ASP A 123 -22.27 31.51 -12.84
C ASP A 123 -22.05 30.00 -13.05
N GLN A 124 -22.81 29.41 -13.98
CA GLN A 124 -22.75 27.97 -14.25
C GLN A 124 -21.36 27.53 -14.70
N ASP A 125 -20.64 28.36 -15.47
CA ASP A 125 -19.30 28.00 -15.93
C ASP A 125 -18.32 27.87 -14.75
N LYS A 126 -18.48 28.72 -13.72
CA LYS A 126 -17.67 28.67 -12.49
C LYS A 126 -18.07 27.51 -11.57
N VAL A 127 -19.35 27.16 -11.54
CA VAL A 127 -19.84 25.99 -10.80
C VAL A 127 -19.31 24.70 -11.43
N ASP A 128 -19.36 24.60 -12.76
CA ASP A 128 -18.85 23.44 -13.51
C ASP A 128 -17.32 23.31 -13.36
N GLU A 129 -16.58 24.42 -13.42
CA GLU A 129 -15.13 24.43 -13.18
C GLU A 129 -14.80 23.98 -11.76
N HIS A 130 -15.50 24.50 -10.74
CA HIS A 130 -15.32 24.07 -9.35
C HIS A 130 -15.60 22.57 -9.17
N GLN A 131 -16.70 22.09 -9.73
CA GLN A 131 -17.12 20.69 -9.63
C GLN A 131 -16.12 19.77 -10.33
N ALA A 132 -15.61 20.14 -11.50
CA ALA A 132 -14.59 19.38 -12.21
C ALA A 132 -13.29 19.24 -11.39
N ILE A 133 -12.85 20.31 -10.72
CA ILE A 133 -11.66 20.25 -9.86
C ILE A 133 -11.95 19.40 -8.62
N TRP A 134 -13.13 19.54 -8.01
CA TRP A 134 -13.57 18.75 -6.86
C TRP A 134 -13.57 17.25 -7.17
N ASP A 135 -14.24 16.84 -8.25
CA ASP A 135 -14.33 15.45 -8.69
C ASP A 135 -12.97 14.91 -9.11
N GLY A 136 -12.13 15.74 -9.73
CA GLY A 136 -10.76 15.41 -10.06
C GLY A 136 -9.91 15.09 -8.83
N VAL A 137 -9.99 15.90 -7.76
CA VAL A 137 -9.27 15.66 -6.51
C VAL A 137 -9.77 14.39 -5.82
N ASN A 138 -11.09 14.19 -5.76
CA ASN A 138 -11.69 12.99 -5.18
C ASN A 138 -11.25 11.72 -5.92
N ALA A 139 -11.28 11.75 -7.26
CA ALA A 139 -10.86 10.63 -8.09
C ALA A 139 -9.37 10.31 -7.91
N ALA A 140 -8.51 11.34 -7.85
CA ALA A 140 -7.08 11.15 -7.63
C ALA A 140 -6.78 10.54 -6.25
N VAL A 141 -7.47 10.98 -5.19
CA VAL A 141 -7.32 10.41 -3.83
C VAL A 141 -7.80 8.96 -3.79
N ALA A 142 -8.97 8.66 -4.36
CA ALA A 142 -9.49 7.30 -4.42
C ALA A 142 -8.55 6.37 -5.22
N ALA A 143 -8.02 6.85 -6.36
CA ALA A 143 -7.06 6.10 -7.16
C ALA A 143 -5.77 5.80 -6.38
N PHE A 144 -5.28 6.75 -5.58
CA PHE A 144 -4.10 6.55 -4.74
C PHE A 144 -4.33 5.44 -3.71
N GLN A 145 -5.46 5.52 -2.99
CA GLN A 145 -5.83 4.51 -1.99
C GLN A 145 -6.03 3.13 -2.61
N GLN A 146 -6.58 3.07 -3.83
CA GLN A 146 -6.70 1.82 -4.58
C GLN A 146 -5.34 1.24 -4.97
N ALA A 147 -4.38 2.07 -5.35
CA ALA A 147 -3.01 1.64 -5.64
C ALA A 147 -2.33 1.06 -4.38
N GLU A 148 -2.54 1.67 -3.22
CA GLU A 148 -2.04 1.18 -1.92
C GLU A 148 -2.63 -0.19 -1.56
N VAL A 149 -3.96 -0.35 -1.68
CA VAL A 149 -4.64 -1.63 -1.44
C VAL A 149 -4.10 -2.71 -2.36
N THR A 150 -3.98 -2.41 -3.66
CA THR A 150 -3.49 -3.35 -4.68
C THR A 150 -2.06 -3.81 -4.37
N CYS A 151 -1.19 -2.88 -3.97
CA CYS A 151 0.18 -3.19 -3.55
C CYS A 151 0.20 -4.03 -2.27
N ALA A 152 -0.57 -3.63 -1.25
CA ALA A 152 -0.64 -4.33 0.02
C ALA A 152 -1.13 -5.76 -0.16
N ASP A 153 -2.19 -5.97 -0.93
CA ASP A 153 -2.78 -7.30 -1.20
C ASP A 153 -1.82 -8.23 -1.93
N LYS A 154 -1.11 -7.72 -2.95
CA LYS A 154 -0.07 -8.48 -3.65
C LYS A 154 0.99 -8.99 -2.66
N ILE A 155 1.43 -8.14 -1.72
CA ILE A 155 2.46 -8.49 -0.74
C ILE A 155 1.92 -9.44 0.34
N THR A 156 0.73 -9.16 0.89
CA THR A 156 0.16 -9.97 1.97
C THR A 156 -0.29 -11.33 1.49
N ALA A 157 -0.70 -11.47 0.23
CA ALA A 157 -1.06 -12.76 -0.39
C ALA A 157 0.10 -13.78 -0.30
N LEU A 158 1.35 -13.33 -0.42
CA LEU A 158 2.54 -14.20 -0.33
C LEU A 158 2.67 -14.88 1.04
N VAL A 159 2.22 -14.21 2.11
CA VAL A 159 2.36 -14.71 3.49
C VAL A 159 1.05 -15.26 4.07
N GLY A 160 -0.05 -15.20 3.32
CA GLY A 160 -1.41 -15.43 3.82
C GLY A 160 -1.76 -14.41 4.90
N GLY A 161 -1.43 -13.15 4.63
CA GLY A 161 -1.72 -12.00 5.48
C GLY A 161 -3.12 -11.45 5.25
N THR A 162 -3.38 -10.29 5.85
CA THR A 162 -4.63 -9.54 5.70
C THR A 162 -4.81 -9.10 4.25
N GLN A 163 -6.01 -9.30 3.70
CA GLN A 163 -6.42 -8.71 2.42
C GLN A 163 -7.22 -7.45 2.73
N TRP A 164 -6.84 -6.35 2.12
CA TRP A 164 -7.43 -5.04 2.25
C TRP A 164 -8.41 -4.80 1.11
N HIS A 165 -9.44 -4.02 1.37
CA HIS A 165 -10.44 -3.70 0.35
C HIS A 165 -10.83 -2.24 0.45
N ILE A 166 -11.13 -1.60 -0.68
CA ILE A 166 -11.79 -0.29 -0.64
C ILE A 166 -13.12 -0.45 0.09
N ASN A 167 -13.42 0.51 0.95
CA ASN A 167 -14.64 0.52 1.74
C ASN A 167 -15.87 0.54 0.81
N ASP A 168 -16.78 -0.42 0.95
CA ASP A 168 -18.02 -0.49 0.18
C ASP A 168 -19.23 0.13 0.93
N GLY A 169 -18.99 0.72 2.10
CA GLY A 169 -20.00 1.27 3.00
C GLY A 169 -20.65 0.23 3.92
N SER A 170 -20.28 -1.05 3.81
CA SER A 170 -20.83 -2.10 4.65
C SER A 170 -20.20 -2.12 6.04
N PRO A 171 -21.00 -2.04 7.13
CA PRO A 171 -20.48 -2.11 8.50
C PRO A 171 -19.91 -3.49 8.87
N LYS A 172 -20.02 -4.48 7.97
CA LYS A 172 -19.52 -5.85 8.15
C LYS A 172 -18.26 -6.13 7.34
N GLN A 173 -17.76 -5.16 6.57
CA GLN A 173 -16.56 -5.34 5.78
C GLN A 173 -15.34 -5.36 6.71
N GLU A 174 -14.63 -6.48 6.72
CA GLU A 174 -13.35 -6.57 7.43
C GLU A 174 -12.22 -6.00 6.56
N ASN A 175 -11.25 -5.34 7.19
CA ASN A 175 -10.06 -4.78 6.53
C ASN A 175 -10.35 -3.74 5.44
N ALA A 176 -11.39 -2.92 5.65
CA ALA A 176 -11.66 -1.77 4.79
C ALA A 176 -10.55 -0.71 4.92
N TYR A 177 -10.10 -0.16 3.80
CA TYR A 177 -9.13 0.94 3.72
C TYR A 177 -9.49 1.86 2.55
N GLY A 178 -9.51 3.17 2.79
CA GLY A 178 -9.82 4.17 1.77
C GLY A 178 -11.31 4.22 1.37
N PHE A 179 -11.60 5.04 0.36
CA PHE A 179 -12.95 5.35 -0.13
C PHE A 179 -12.96 5.41 -1.66
N THR A 180 -14.11 5.13 -2.28
CA THR A 180 -14.29 5.32 -3.72
C THR A 180 -14.49 6.80 -4.06
N ALA A 181 -14.29 7.15 -5.34
CA ALA A 181 -14.51 8.52 -5.81
C ALA A 181 -15.97 8.95 -5.60
N GLU A 182 -16.92 8.03 -5.76
CA GLU A 182 -18.35 8.27 -5.55
C GLU A 182 -18.63 8.59 -4.07
N GLN A 183 -18.09 7.79 -3.15
CA GLN A 183 -18.24 8.03 -1.71
C GLN A 183 -17.65 9.38 -1.27
N LEU A 184 -16.53 9.78 -1.88
CA LEU A 184 -15.95 11.10 -1.64
C LEU A 184 -16.81 12.22 -2.26
N SER A 185 -17.37 12.02 -3.45
CA SER A 185 -18.24 13.01 -4.11
C SER A 185 -19.55 13.28 -3.35
N GLU A 186 -20.05 12.29 -2.63
CA GLU A 186 -21.26 12.37 -1.80
C GLU A 186 -21.02 13.06 -0.44
N ALA A 187 -19.77 13.37 -0.09
CA ALA A 187 -19.45 13.98 1.20
C ALA A 187 -19.78 15.48 1.23
N ASP A 188 -20.48 15.91 2.29
CA ASP A 188 -20.84 17.33 2.50
C ASP A 188 -19.63 18.25 2.65
N LYS A 189 -18.54 17.71 3.19
CA LYS A 189 -17.29 18.44 3.44
C LYS A 189 -16.11 17.48 3.45
N LEU A 190 -15.07 17.84 2.72
CA LEU A 190 -13.78 17.16 2.73
C LEU A 190 -12.69 18.13 3.18
N PRO A 191 -11.51 17.64 3.57
CA PRO A 191 -10.40 18.50 3.97
C PRO A 191 -10.03 19.56 2.92
N TRP A 192 -10.17 19.24 1.63
CA TRP A 192 -9.89 20.13 0.50
C TRP A 192 -11.06 21.03 0.08
N GLY A 193 -12.21 21.02 0.76
CA GLY A 193 -13.29 21.99 0.52
C GLY A 193 -14.72 21.50 0.71
N THR A 194 -15.66 22.18 0.05
CA THR A 194 -17.09 21.80 -0.02
C THR A 194 -17.55 21.86 -1.48
N PRO A 195 -18.51 21.01 -1.89
CA PRO A 195 -19.08 21.01 -3.25
C PRO A 195 -19.81 22.32 -3.57
N ALA A 196 -19.98 22.63 -4.87
CA ALA A 196 -20.64 23.85 -5.34
C ALA A 196 -22.18 23.79 -5.30
N HIS A 197 -22.78 22.63 -5.60
CA HIS A 197 -24.24 22.44 -5.60
C HIS A 197 -24.68 21.50 -4.47
N HIS A 198 -25.77 21.85 -3.79
CA HIS A 198 -26.27 21.15 -2.62
C HIS A 198 -27.72 20.68 -2.86
N GLU A 199 -27.96 19.38 -2.77
CA GLU A 199 -29.24 18.81 -2.35
C GLU A 199 -28.94 17.88 -1.16
N ALA A 200 -29.08 18.37 0.07
CA ALA A 200 -28.92 17.53 1.25
C ALA A 200 -30.00 16.45 1.24
N LEU A 201 -29.57 15.19 1.13
CA LEU A 201 -30.38 14.08 1.61
C LEU A 201 -30.27 14.04 3.14
N PRO A 202 -31.39 14.00 3.88
CA PRO A 202 -31.44 14.21 5.33
C PRO A 202 -30.70 13.17 6.21
N PHE A 203 -30.11 12.14 5.60
CA PHE A 203 -29.36 11.08 6.29
C PHE A 203 -28.07 10.71 5.52
N GLY A 204 -27.31 11.71 5.09
CA GLY A 204 -26.02 11.52 4.39
C GLY A 204 -25.02 10.66 5.18
N ILE A 205 -24.08 10.06 4.46
CA ILE A 205 -23.01 9.14 4.89
C ILE A 205 -22.06 9.66 5.99
N ASP A 206 -22.31 10.84 6.57
CA ASP A 206 -21.57 11.48 7.67
C ASP A 206 -21.35 10.54 8.88
N TYR A 207 -22.32 9.66 9.18
CA TYR A 207 -22.19 8.69 10.27
C TYR A 207 -21.14 7.58 10.00
N HIS A 208 -20.97 7.17 8.73
CA HIS A 208 -19.95 6.19 8.34
C HIS A 208 -18.56 6.84 8.21
N LEU A 209 -18.51 8.12 7.82
CA LEU A 209 -17.27 8.91 7.82
C LEU A 209 -16.71 9.12 9.23
N GLN A 210 -17.53 9.20 10.28
CA GLN A 210 -17.06 9.35 11.67
C GLN A 210 -16.57 8.05 12.32
N GLN A 211 -17.19 6.89 12.04
CA GLN A 211 -16.77 5.61 12.64
C GLN A 211 -15.48 5.03 12.03
N VAL A 212 -15.22 5.35 10.77
CA VAL A 212 -14.00 4.97 10.04
C VAL A 212 -12.99 6.15 10.00
N GLY A 213 -13.42 7.34 10.45
CA GLY A 213 -12.73 8.64 10.32
C GLY A 213 -11.78 9.03 11.43
N ILE A 214 -11.07 8.06 12.02
CA ILE A 214 -9.93 8.36 12.92
C ILE A 214 -8.64 8.64 12.09
N SER A 215 -8.70 8.63 10.75
CA SER A 215 -7.53 8.99 9.90
C SER A 215 -7.74 10.23 9.03
N LEU A 216 -8.90 10.39 8.38
CA LEU A 216 -9.18 11.59 7.57
C LEU A 216 -9.39 12.85 8.42
N TRP A 217 -10.01 12.74 9.60
CA TRP A 217 -10.31 13.89 10.46
C TRP A 217 -9.23 14.16 11.51
N ASP A 218 -8.58 13.14 12.10
CA ASP A 218 -7.49 13.38 13.07
C ASP A 218 -6.22 13.96 12.39
N ASN A 219 -5.93 13.59 11.14
CA ASN A 219 -4.86 14.22 10.35
C ASN A 219 -5.29 15.57 9.74
N ALA A 220 -6.57 15.85 9.52
CA ALA A 220 -7.02 17.12 8.95
C ALA A 220 -7.38 18.20 10.00
N ALA A 221 -7.77 17.82 11.22
CA ALA A 221 -8.15 18.73 12.29
C ALA A 221 -6.95 19.35 13.03
N GLY A 222 -5.75 18.79 12.85
CA GLY A 222 -4.50 19.24 13.48
C GLY A 222 -3.51 19.89 12.51
N SER A 223 -3.71 21.17 12.19
CA SER A 223 -2.72 22.04 11.52
C SER A 223 -2.31 21.68 10.07
N VAL A 224 -1.58 22.58 9.40
CA VAL A 224 -1.06 22.44 8.01
C VAL A 224 -0.10 21.24 7.87
N GLU A 225 0.44 20.72 8.98
CA GLU A 225 1.32 19.56 9.01
C GLU A 225 0.59 18.22 8.84
N GLY A 226 -0.72 18.13 9.12
CA GLY A 226 -1.43 16.84 9.11
C GLY A 226 -1.94 16.37 7.73
N LEU A 227 -2.14 17.26 6.76
CA LEU A 227 -2.42 16.86 5.36
C LEU A 227 -1.17 16.39 4.60
N VAL A 228 0.00 16.85 5.06
CA VAL A 228 1.33 16.35 4.66
C VAL A 228 1.53 14.92 5.20
N ASP A 229 0.85 14.56 6.28
CA ASP A 229 0.91 13.24 6.93
C ASP A 229 -0.12 12.21 6.39
N LEU A 230 -1.02 12.62 5.48
CA LEU A 230 -1.98 11.69 4.85
C LEU A 230 -1.28 10.65 3.95
N PHE A 231 -0.10 10.99 3.42
CA PHE A 231 0.70 10.16 2.52
C PHE A 231 2.07 9.78 3.10
N SER A 232 2.35 10.20 4.34
CA SER A 232 3.52 9.76 5.10
C SER A 232 3.11 8.62 6.02
N PRO A 233 3.88 7.52 6.09
CA PRO A 233 3.85 6.70 7.29
C PRO A 233 4.55 7.54 8.37
N GLY A 234 3.78 8.10 9.32
CA GLY A 234 4.34 8.85 10.45
C GLY A 234 5.43 8.08 11.20
N GLU A 235 6.12 8.71 12.15
CA GLU A 235 7.29 8.16 12.88
C GLU A 235 7.08 6.78 13.56
N ASP A 236 5.83 6.32 13.73
CA ASP A 236 5.46 4.97 14.21
C ASP A 236 5.15 3.94 13.09
N GLY A 237 5.09 4.40 11.85
CA GLY A 237 4.83 3.66 10.61
C GLY A 237 6.04 2.92 10.04
N ASP A 238 7.18 2.98 10.73
CA ASP A 238 8.27 2.04 10.53
C ASP A 238 7.76 0.61 10.77
N ALA A 239 7.42 -0.06 9.67
CA ALA A 239 7.46 -1.51 9.60
C ALA A 239 6.53 -2.23 10.58
N ALA A 240 5.30 -1.78 10.85
CA ALA A 240 4.35 -2.61 11.62
C ALA A 240 4.04 -3.93 10.86
N TRP A 241 3.82 -3.84 9.54
CA TRP A 241 3.58 -4.98 8.65
C TRP A 241 4.87 -5.77 8.33
N ILE A 242 6.02 -5.11 8.21
CA ILE A 242 7.33 -5.77 8.08
C ILE A 242 7.71 -6.49 9.40
N ARG A 243 7.43 -5.92 10.57
CA ARG A 243 7.62 -6.58 11.88
C ARG A 243 6.68 -7.76 12.06
N THR A 244 5.42 -7.67 11.62
CA THR A 244 4.50 -8.82 11.65
C THR A 244 4.87 -9.90 10.64
N ALA A 245 5.30 -9.54 9.43
CA ALA A 245 5.79 -10.49 8.42
C ALA A 245 7.08 -11.20 8.88
N THR A 246 8.05 -10.44 9.40
CA THR A 246 9.34 -10.96 9.92
C THR A 246 9.12 -11.79 11.19
N GLY A 247 8.22 -11.35 12.08
CA GLY A 247 7.84 -12.08 13.29
C GLY A 247 7.12 -13.40 12.99
N ARG A 248 6.19 -13.41 12.03
CA ARG A 248 5.41 -14.60 11.66
C ARG A 248 6.23 -15.60 10.84
N ALA A 249 7.18 -15.14 10.01
CA ALA A 249 8.16 -16.00 9.33
C ALA A 249 9.08 -16.73 10.33
N ARG A 250 9.54 -16.04 11.39
CA ARG A 250 10.37 -16.62 12.46
C ARG A 250 9.63 -17.71 13.25
N VAL A 251 8.33 -17.52 13.52
CA VAL A 251 7.48 -18.49 14.22
C VAL A 251 7.13 -19.69 13.33
N ARG A 252 6.83 -19.48 12.04
CA ARG A 252 6.57 -20.59 11.10
C ARG A 252 7.83 -21.43 10.84
N GLY A 253 9.02 -20.82 10.78
CA GLY A 253 10.30 -21.53 10.63
C GLY A 253 10.62 -22.46 11.81
N THR A 254 10.38 -22.00 13.04
CA THR A 254 10.62 -22.77 14.27
C THR A 254 9.58 -23.86 14.52
N CYS A 255 8.31 -23.64 14.16
CA CYS A 255 7.27 -24.68 14.23
C CYS A 255 7.49 -25.80 13.18
N ARG A 256 7.96 -25.46 11.96
CA ARG A 256 8.23 -26.45 10.91
C ARG A 256 9.48 -27.28 11.19
N SER A 257 10.51 -26.71 11.83
CA SER A 257 11.70 -27.45 12.26
C SER A 257 11.43 -28.38 13.44
N ARG A 258 10.66 -27.93 14.45
CA ARG A 258 10.24 -28.79 15.58
C ARG A 258 9.36 -29.96 15.15
N ARG A 259 8.39 -29.75 14.25
CA ARG A 259 7.55 -30.85 13.73
C ARG A 259 8.34 -31.87 12.89
N ARG A 260 9.40 -31.47 12.19
CA ARG A 260 10.29 -32.43 11.48
C ARG A 260 11.19 -33.22 12.43
N ALA A 261 11.75 -32.57 13.47
CA ALA A 261 12.59 -33.23 14.47
C ALA A 261 11.81 -34.24 15.35
N ASP A 262 10.56 -33.94 15.66
CA ASP A 262 9.71 -34.81 16.46
C ASP A 262 9.21 -36.03 15.65
N ARG A 263 9.04 -35.86 14.33
CA ARG A 263 8.69 -36.96 13.41
C ARG A 263 9.85 -37.93 13.18
N SER A 264 11.11 -37.45 13.16
CA SER A 264 12.29 -38.32 13.04
C SER A 264 12.64 -39.06 14.34
N ARG A 265 12.37 -38.46 15.52
CA ARG A 265 12.51 -39.16 16.81
C ARG A 265 11.48 -40.29 16.99
N ARG A 266 10.23 -40.10 16.53
CA ARG A 266 9.18 -41.14 16.58
C ARG A 266 9.41 -42.31 15.63
N SER A 267 10.14 -42.13 14.52
CA SER A 267 10.51 -43.25 13.64
C SER A 267 11.67 -44.07 14.18
N SER A 268 12.54 -43.47 15.02
CA SER A 268 13.72 -44.15 15.59
C SER A 268 13.43 -44.93 16.88
N SER A 269 12.24 -44.78 17.50
CA SER A 269 11.83 -45.52 18.70
C SER A 269 10.91 -46.72 18.41
N ARG A 270 10.77 -47.10 17.13
CA ARG A 270 9.93 -48.22 16.65
C ARG A 270 10.74 -49.29 15.89
N GLY A 271 12.07 -49.22 15.94
CA GLY A 271 12.99 -50.25 15.47
C GLY A 271 13.58 -51.02 16.63
#